data_AF-A0AAI8YD00-F1
#
_entry.id   AF-A0AAI8YD00-F1
#
_cell.length_a   1.000
_cell.length_b   1.000
_cell.length_c   1.000
_cell.angle_alpha   90.00
_cell.angle_beta   90.00
_cell.angle_gamma   90.00
#
_symmetry.space_group_name_H-M   'P 1'
#
loop_
_entity.id
_entity.type
_entity.pdbx_description
1 polymer ?
#
loop_
_entity_poly.entity_id
_entity_poly.type
_entity_poly.pdbx_seq_one_letter_code
_entity_poly.pdbx_strand_id
1 'polypeptide(L)'
;MEWSLTSPGVSQAFKPIGREHWGLYIVCSFELGPSLSGRNPSTALRDAWKTLRQEFPALAVNPDALTKKTYAVPSSVSVDEWANETFFVESSADPDDVVASYPSRDTPSLYFFPTRSQILFLCSHWRIDGLGTCMLLERFFTILAQGQPAPNSWTDGIQSISPSLEDAAGAPRTENPELVEFAQGYIEDHHRNAVHAGGLPYAGDTTTPPGRASYSAITFDPQAQQRW
;
A
#
# COMPACT_ATOMS: atom_id res chain seq x y z
N MET A 1 -26.06 -23.76 9.00
CA MET A 1 -26.38 -22.67 8.05
C MET A 1 -25.07 -21.97 7.81
N GLU A 2 -24.45 -22.25 6.67
CA GLU A 2 -23.06 -21.91 6.34
C GLU A 2 -23.09 -20.60 5.54
N TRP A 3 -22.65 -19.50 6.16
CA TRP A 3 -22.52 -18.22 5.46
C TRP A 3 -21.11 -18.15 4.87
N SER A 4 -20.95 -18.51 3.60
CA SER A 4 -19.74 -18.20 2.84
C SER A 4 -19.90 -16.82 2.21
N LEU A 5 -19.39 -15.78 2.87
CA LEU A 5 -19.08 -14.52 2.22
C LEU A 5 -17.85 -14.72 1.33
N THR A 6 -18.01 -15.34 0.17
CA THR A 6 -17.02 -15.30 -0.90
C THR A 6 -17.14 -13.95 -1.60
N SER A 7 -16.81 -12.88 -0.88
CA SER A 7 -16.46 -11.62 -1.54
C SER A 7 -15.02 -11.78 -2.00
N PRO A 8 -14.70 -11.64 -3.31
CA PRO A 8 -13.31 -11.47 -3.71
C PRO A 8 -12.73 -10.36 -2.85
N GLY A 9 -11.65 -10.66 -2.12
CA GLY A 9 -10.93 -9.71 -1.27
C GLY A 9 -10.87 -8.38 -2.01
N VAL A 10 -11.37 -7.32 -1.36
CA VAL A 10 -11.88 -6.10 -2.00
C VAL A 10 -10.93 -5.55 -3.06
N SER A 11 -9.61 -5.73 -2.90
CA SER A 11 -8.58 -5.32 -3.86
C SER A 11 -8.58 -6.04 -5.20
N GLN A 12 -8.98 -7.32 -5.25
CA GLN A 12 -8.94 -8.15 -6.46
C GLN A 12 -10.22 -8.04 -7.32
N ALA A 13 -11.20 -7.25 -6.89
CA ALA A 13 -12.49 -7.09 -7.58
C ALA A 13 -12.35 -6.65 -9.05
N PHE A 14 -11.28 -5.93 -9.40
CA PHE A 14 -11.00 -5.45 -10.76
C PHE A 14 -9.88 -6.23 -11.48
N LYS A 15 -9.48 -7.39 -10.96
CA LYS A 15 -8.48 -8.26 -11.61
C LYS A 15 -8.80 -8.59 -13.08
N PRO A 16 -10.06 -8.85 -13.50
CA PRO A 16 -10.38 -9.13 -14.90
C PRO A 16 -10.02 -8.02 -15.89
N ILE A 17 -9.92 -6.78 -15.42
CA ILE A 17 -9.50 -5.62 -16.24
C ILE A 17 -8.05 -5.19 -15.92
N GLY A 18 -7.29 -6.04 -15.23
CA GLY A 18 -5.89 -5.80 -14.88
C GLY A 18 -5.69 -4.68 -13.84
N ARG A 19 -6.74 -4.32 -13.09
CA ARG A 19 -6.68 -3.23 -12.11
C ARG A 19 -6.88 -3.74 -10.69
N GLU A 20 -6.37 -2.97 -9.75
CA GLU A 20 -6.57 -3.20 -8.33
C GLU A 20 -7.55 -2.17 -7.77
N HIS A 21 -8.49 -2.63 -6.95
CA HIS A 21 -9.36 -1.77 -6.17
C HIS A 21 -8.63 -1.34 -4.89
N TRP A 22 -8.73 -0.08 -4.47
CA TRP A 22 -8.04 0.43 -3.27
C TRP A 22 -6.53 0.18 -3.29
N GLY A 23 -5.86 0.40 -4.42
CA GLY A 23 -4.41 0.57 -4.41
C GLY A 23 -4.04 1.84 -3.64
N LEU A 24 -3.09 1.75 -2.72
CA LEU A 24 -2.50 2.91 -2.04
C LEU A 24 -1.26 3.34 -2.81
N TYR A 25 -1.14 4.65 -3.06
CA TYR A 25 0.05 5.24 -3.66
C TYR A 25 0.43 6.53 -2.97
N ILE A 26 1.74 6.76 -2.80
CA ILE A 26 2.29 8.02 -2.32
C ILE A 26 3.46 8.42 -3.21
N VAL A 27 3.43 9.67 -3.69
CA VAL A 27 4.57 10.30 -4.36
C VAL A 27 5.29 11.22 -3.38
N CYS A 28 6.59 11.01 -3.20
CA CYS A 28 7.42 11.91 -2.40
C CYS A 28 8.46 12.56 -3.30
N SER A 29 8.51 13.89 -3.27
CA SER A 29 9.62 14.67 -3.83
C SER A 29 10.66 14.92 -2.73
N PHE A 30 11.94 14.80 -3.05
CA PHE A 30 13.00 14.96 -2.07
C PHE A 30 14.25 15.59 -2.68
N GLU A 31 15.13 16.07 -1.81
CA GLU A 31 16.46 16.57 -2.18
C GLU A 31 17.53 15.68 -1.56
N LEU A 32 18.57 15.37 -2.33
CA LEU A 32 19.69 14.57 -1.86
C LEU A 32 20.65 15.45 -1.06
N GLY A 33 20.70 15.22 0.25
CA GLY A 33 21.60 15.93 1.16
C GLY A 33 23.06 15.46 1.05
N PRO A 34 23.99 16.16 1.73
CA PRO A 34 25.42 15.86 1.68
C PRO A 34 25.79 14.45 2.14
N SER A 35 24.98 13.81 2.98
CA SER A 35 25.18 12.42 3.44
C SER A 35 25.09 11.37 2.33
N LEU A 36 24.60 11.76 1.15
CA LEU A 36 24.53 10.93 -0.05
C LEU A 36 25.59 11.33 -1.10
N SER A 37 26.45 12.31 -0.79
CA SER A 37 27.52 12.78 -1.68
C SER A 37 28.43 11.63 -2.10
N GLY A 38 28.61 11.45 -3.41
CA GLY A 38 29.46 10.41 -3.98
C GLY A 38 28.81 9.02 -4.08
N ARG A 39 27.59 8.83 -3.56
CA ARG A 39 26.81 7.60 -3.77
C ARG A 39 25.90 7.75 -4.98
N ASN A 40 25.72 6.67 -5.74
CA ASN A 40 24.69 6.63 -6.77
C ASN A 40 23.31 6.65 -6.07
N PRO A 41 22.41 7.62 -6.35
CA PRO A 41 21.13 7.74 -5.66
C PRO A 41 20.24 6.51 -5.80
N SER A 42 20.23 5.88 -6.98
CA SER A 42 19.45 4.65 -7.21
C SER A 42 19.95 3.51 -6.33
N THR A 43 21.27 3.32 -6.23
CA THR A 43 21.87 2.32 -5.34
C THR A 43 21.51 2.60 -3.88
N ALA A 44 21.64 3.85 -3.43
CA ALA A 44 21.34 4.20 -2.04
C ALA A 44 19.86 3.99 -1.67
N LEU A 45 18.93 4.36 -2.56
CA LEU A 45 17.50 4.13 -2.37
C LEU A 45 17.16 2.63 -2.37
N ARG A 46 17.75 1.87 -3.29
CA ARG A 46 17.59 0.42 -3.36
C ARG A 46 18.10 -0.28 -2.11
N ASP A 47 19.23 0.17 -1.56
CA ASP A 47 19.79 -0.38 -0.34
C ASP A 47 18.92 -0.05 0.88
N ALA A 48 18.42 1.19 0.97
CA ALA A 48 17.46 1.58 1.99
C ALA A 48 16.16 0.76 1.89
N TRP A 49 15.69 0.44 0.68
CA TRP A 49 14.50 -0.38 0.45
C TRP A 49 14.68 -1.83 0.94
N LYS A 50 15.84 -2.43 0.67
CA LYS A 50 16.20 -3.76 1.21
C LYS A 50 16.22 -3.78 2.73
N THR A 51 16.87 -2.79 3.34
CA THR A 51 16.92 -2.64 4.80
C THR A 51 15.53 -2.43 5.40
N LEU A 52 14.70 -1.61 4.75
CA LEU A 52 13.33 -1.38 5.19
C LEU A 52 12.52 -2.68 5.20
N ARG A 53 12.62 -3.54 4.17
CA ARG A 53 11.94 -4.83 4.18
C ARG A 53 12.45 -5.80 5.25
N GLN A 54 13.73 -5.73 5.60
CA GLN A 54 14.27 -6.49 6.73
C GLN A 54 13.63 -6.04 8.06
N GLU A 55 13.46 -4.74 8.26
CA GLU A 55 12.82 -4.18 9.45
C GLU A 55 11.30 -4.41 9.46
N PHE A 56 10.67 -4.37 8.28
CA PHE A 56 9.22 -4.52 8.08
C PHE A 56 8.91 -5.72 7.15
N PRO A 57 9.03 -6.96 7.67
CA PRO A 57 8.81 -8.17 6.88
C PRO A 57 7.38 -8.32 6.34
N ALA A 58 6.43 -7.57 6.91
CA ALA A 58 5.07 -7.43 6.38
C ALA A 58 5.04 -6.96 4.92
N LEU A 59 6.09 -6.30 4.41
CA LEU A 59 6.23 -5.95 2.98
C LEU A 59 6.35 -7.17 2.06
N ALA A 60 6.73 -8.34 2.59
CA ALA A 60 6.86 -9.59 1.83
C ALA A 60 5.73 -10.61 2.11
N VAL A 61 4.69 -10.21 2.86
CA VAL A 61 3.50 -11.04 3.03
C VAL A 61 2.76 -11.15 1.70
N ASN A 62 2.35 -12.34 1.30
CA ASN A 62 1.53 -12.53 0.09
C ASN A 62 0.11 -12.94 0.47
N PRO A 63 -0.90 -12.50 -0.30
CA PRO A 63 -2.23 -13.06 -0.18
C PRO A 63 -2.20 -14.53 -0.65
N ASP A 64 -2.73 -15.43 0.17
CA ASP A 64 -2.97 -16.83 -0.16
C ASP A 64 -4.49 -17.00 -0.28
N ALA A 65 -5.00 -16.93 -1.51
CA ALA A 65 -6.42 -16.79 -1.79
C ALA A 65 -7.04 -15.53 -1.15
N LEU A 66 -8.36 -15.53 -0.91
CA LEU A 66 -9.11 -14.33 -0.53
C LEU A 66 -9.02 -13.97 0.96
N THR A 67 -8.76 -14.96 1.83
CA THR A 67 -8.95 -14.82 3.28
C THR A 67 -7.66 -15.05 4.07
N LYS A 68 -6.61 -15.56 3.43
CA LYS A 68 -5.37 -15.91 4.11
C LYS A 68 -4.23 -15.04 3.59
N LYS A 69 -3.33 -14.69 4.51
CA LYS A 69 -2.12 -13.93 4.25
C LYS A 69 -0.96 -14.76 4.77
N THR A 70 0.05 -14.97 3.95
CA THR A 70 1.20 -15.83 4.30
C THR A 70 2.49 -15.06 4.24
N TYR A 71 3.28 -15.18 5.29
CA TYR A 71 4.69 -14.81 5.27
C TYR A 71 5.52 -16.08 5.12
N ALA A 72 6.32 -16.16 4.05
CA ALA A 72 7.30 -17.21 3.91
C ALA A 72 8.62 -16.73 4.54
N VAL A 73 9.16 -17.52 5.47
CA VAL A 73 10.51 -17.25 5.98
C VAL A 73 11.48 -17.27 4.80
N PRO A 74 12.35 -16.25 4.64
CA PRO A 74 13.05 -16.06 3.39
C PRO A 74 14.25 -17.02 3.34
N SER A 75 14.01 -18.24 2.89
CA SER A 75 15.04 -19.29 2.79
C SER A 75 15.52 -19.53 1.35
N SER A 76 14.71 -19.15 0.35
CA SER A 76 15.01 -19.39 -1.08
C SER A 76 15.27 -18.13 -1.90
N VAL A 77 14.60 -17.02 -1.58
CA VAL A 77 14.70 -15.77 -2.35
C VAL A 77 15.83 -14.89 -1.81
N SER A 78 16.77 -14.49 -2.66
CA SER A 78 17.88 -13.62 -2.26
C SER A 78 17.41 -12.18 -2.01
N VAL A 79 18.21 -11.39 -1.29
CA VAL A 79 17.93 -9.97 -1.06
C VAL A 79 17.82 -9.19 -2.36
N ASP A 80 18.69 -9.49 -3.32
CA ASP A 80 18.74 -8.82 -4.61
C ASP A 80 17.59 -9.23 -5.54
N GLU A 81 17.18 -10.50 -5.50
CA GLU A 81 16.04 -10.99 -6.28
C GLU A 81 14.75 -10.28 -5.88
N TRP A 82 14.44 -10.23 -4.58
CA TRP A 82 13.27 -9.48 -4.10
C TRP A 82 13.34 -7.99 -4.47
N ALA A 83 14.52 -7.37 -4.35
CA ALA A 83 14.68 -5.98 -4.73
C ALA A 83 14.57 -5.76 -6.25
N ASN A 84 14.92 -6.73 -7.09
CA ASN A 84 14.72 -6.65 -8.55
C ASN A 84 13.23 -6.67 -8.91
N GLU A 85 12.42 -7.36 -8.12
CA GLU A 85 10.97 -7.46 -8.34
C GLU A 85 10.19 -6.30 -7.74
N THR A 86 10.78 -5.50 -6.84
CA THR A 86 10.04 -4.50 -6.07
C THR A 86 10.63 -3.09 -6.13
N PHE A 87 11.85 -2.92 -6.63
CA PHE A 87 12.47 -1.60 -6.81
C PHE A 87 12.76 -1.33 -8.28
N PHE A 88 12.24 -0.21 -8.77
CA PHE A 88 12.32 0.17 -10.18
C PHE A 88 12.91 1.57 -10.32
N VAL A 89 13.65 1.81 -11.40
CA VAL A 89 14.17 3.13 -11.75
C VAL A 89 13.52 3.54 -13.06
N GLU A 90 12.72 4.60 -13.02
CA GLU A 90 12.00 5.09 -14.19
C GLU A 90 12.56 6.41 -14.68
N SER A 91 13.14 6.37 -15.88
CA SER A 91 13.78 7.53 -16.51
C SER A 91 12.87 8.28 -17.47
N SER A 92 11.80 7.65 -17.94
CA SER A 92 10.97 8.16 -19.05
C SER A 92 9.52 8.46 -18.65
N ALA A 93 8.95 7.70 -17.71
CA ALA A 93 7.58 7.88 -17.26
C ALA A 93 7.46 8.99 -16.20
N ASP A 94 6.27 9.59 -16.12
CA ASP A 94 5.85 10.37 -14.96
C ASP A 94 5.24 9.43 -13.89
N PRO A 95 5.37 9.74 -12.58
CA PRO A 95 4.61 9.03 -11.55
C PRO A 95 3.12 8.85 -11.89
N ASP A 96 2.48 9.85 -12.49
CA ASP A 96 1.08 9.78 -12.89
C ASP A 96 0.83 8.76 -14.01
N ASP A 97 1.78 8.56 -14.92
CA ASP A 97 1.69 7.53 -15.96
C ASP A 97 1.75 6.13 -15.33
N VAL A 98 2.65 5.94 -14.37
CA VAL A 98 2.79 4.67 -13.64
C VAL A 98 1.50 4.36 -12.87
N VAL A 99 0.95 5.35 -12.13
CA VAL A 99 -0.34 5.20 -11.42
C VAL A 99 -1.50 4.96 -12.40
N ALA A 100 -1.53 5.65 -13.54
CA ALA A 100 -2.57 5.43 -14.54
C ALA A 100 -2.55 4.01 -15.13
N SER A 101 -1.36 3.41 -15.22
CA SER A 101 -1.14 2.04 -15.67
C SER A 101 -1.12 1.01 -14.53
N TYR A 102 -1.45 1.41 -13.29
CA TYR A 102 -1.21 0.68 -12.03
C TYR A 102 -1.17 -0.84 -12.24
N PRO A 103 0.02 -1.45 -12.30
CA PRO A 103 0.12 -2.87 -12.52
C PRO A 103 -0.43 -3.57 -11.27
N SER A 104 -1.42 -4.45 -11.43
CA SER A 104 -1.85 -5.31 -10.33
C SER A 104 -0.67 -6.18 -9.90
N ARG A 105 -0.17 -5.96 -8.67
CA ARG A 105 0.99 -6.66 -8.10
C ARG A 105 0.67 -7.08 -6.67
N ASP A 106 1.02 -8.32 -6.32
CA ASP A 106 0.82 -8.81 -4.95
C ASP A 106 1.84 -8.21 -3.97
N THR A 107 3.00 -7.79 -4.48
CA THR A 107 4.08 -7.18 -3.71
C THR A 107 4.08 -5.64 -3.83
N PRO A 108 4.39 -4.91 -2.74
CA PRO A 108 4.61 -3.47 -2.81
C PRO A 108 5.78 -3.15 -3.74
N SER A 109 5.73 -1.99 -4.37
CA SER A 109 6.73 -1.54 -5.32
C SER A 109 7.17 -0.11 -5.02
N LEU A 110 8.46 0.16 -5.20
CA LEU A 110 9.07 1.47 -5.06
C LEU A 110 9.72 1.88 -6.38
N TYR A 111 9.22 2.95 -6.98
CA TYR A 111 9.78 3.51 -8.21
C TYR A 111 10.57 4.76 -7.86
N PHE A 112 11.77 4.89 -8.39
CA PHE A 112 12.59 6.09 -8.32
C PHE A 112 12.62 6.79 -9.68
N PHE A 113 12.36 8.09 -9.70
CA PHE A 113 12.37 8.94 -10.90
C PHE A 113 13.56 9.91 -10.81
N PRO A 114 14.73 9.58 -11.42
CA PRO A 114 15.95 10.35 -11.23
C PRO A 114 15.85 11.79 -11.72
N THR A 115 15.09 12.04 -12.79
CA THR A 115 14.95 13.36 -13.42
C THR A 115 14.16 14.35 -12.58
N ARG A 116 13.31 13.86 -11.66
CA ARG A 116 12.43 14.67 -10.81
C ARG A 116 12.80 14.61 -9.33
N SER A 117 13.78 13.80 -8.94
CA SER A 117 14.10 13.48 -7.55
C SER A 117 12.86 13.07 -6.76
N GLN A 118 12.12 12.10 -7.31
CA GLN A 118 10.87 11.61 -6.76
C GLN A 118 10.91 10.10 -6.55
N ILE A 119 10.19 9.65 -5.53
CA ILE A 119 9.80 8.25 -5.40
C ILE A 119 8.28 8.11 -5.50
N LEU A 120 7.82 6.98 -6.03
CA LEU A 120 6.44 6.53 -5.97
C LEU A 120 6.42 5.18 -5.24
N PHE A 121 5.75 5.15 -4.09
CA PHE A 121 5.45 3.92 -3.38
C PHE A 121 4.05 3.45 -3.80
N LEU A 122 3.94 2.19 -4.25
CA LEU A 122 2.69 1.53 -4.59
C LEU A 122 2.51 0.30 -3.71
N CYS A 123 1.33 0.14 -3.12
CA CYS A 123 1.01 -1.02 -2.29
C CYS A 123 -0.51 -1.26 -2.25
N SER A 124 -0.92 -2.51 -2.13
CA SER A 124 -2.30 -2.85 -1.83
C SER A 124 -2.73 -2.36 -0.43
N HIS A 125 -3.87 -1.68 -0.32
CA HIS A 125 -4.34 -1.09 0.94
C HIS A 125 -4.74 -2.13 2.02
N TRP A 126 -4.92 -3.41 1.66
CA TRP A 126 -5.11 -4.48 2.65
C TRP A 126 -3.86 -4.73 3.51
N ARG A 127 -2.68 -4.29 3.03
CA ARG A 127 -1.40 -4.47 3.70
C ARG A 127 -1.12 -3.38 4.71
N ILE A 128 -1.45 -2.14 4.36
CA ILE A 128 -1.08 -0.95 5.12
C ILE A 128 -2.13 0.14 4.91
N ASP A 129 -2.41 0.91 5.95
CA ASP A 129 -3.26 2.08 5.88
C ASP A 129 -2.45 3.36 5.58
N GLY A 130 -3.13 4.51 5.50
CA GLY A 130 -2.48 5.79 5.23
C GLY A 130 -1.44 6.17 6.29
N LEU A 131 -1.75 5.98 7.58
CA LEU A 131 -0.85 6.35 8.67
C LEU A 131 0.40 5.46 8.69
N GLY A 132 0.22 4.15 8.59
CA GLY A 132 1.29 3.18 8.48
C GLY A 132 2.18 3.48 7.28
N THR A 133 1.62 3.93 6.15
CA THR A 133 2.42 4.33 4.99
C THR A 133 3.30 5.54 5.28
N CYS A 134 2.77 6.57 5.96
CA CYS A 134 3.57 7.72 6.39
C CYS A 134 4.73 7.30 7.30
N MET A 135 4.46 6.45 8.30
CA MET A 135 5.49 5.94 9.23
C MET A 135 6.55 5.10 8.50
N LEU A 136 6.12 4.26 7.56
CA LEU A 136 7.01 3.43 6.75
C LEU A 136 7.94 4.28 5.88
N LEU A 137 7.41 5.32 5.23
CA LEU A 137 8.20 6.24 4.39
C LEU A 137 9.14 7.12 5.21
N GLU A 138 8.71 7.61 6.37
CA GLU A 138 9.60 8.29 7.32
C GLU A 138 10.79 7.40 7.69
N ARG A 139 10.52 6.13 8.01
CA ARG A 139 11.57 5.18 8.35
C ARG A 139 12.48 4.88 7.15
N PHE A 140 11.93 4.75 5.94
CA PHE A 140 12.70 4.61 4.71
C PHE A 140 13.71 5.75 4.52
N PHE A 141 13.27 7.01 4.64
CA PHE A 141 14.14 8.17 4.51
C PHE A 141 15.17 8.26 5.65
N THR A 142 14.80 7.82 6.85
CA THR A 142 15.74 7.70 7.98
C THR A 142 16.87 6.72 7.67
N ILE A 143 16.54 5.53 7.17
CA ILE A 143 17.53 4.51 6.76
C ILE A 143 18.43 5.07 5.65
N LEU A 144 17.85 5.72 4.63
CA LEU A 144 18.58 6.33 3.53
C LEU A 144 19.61 7.35 4.03
N ALA A 145 19.19 8.23 4.94
CA ALA A 145 20.04 9.27 5.53
C ALA A 145 21.18 8.70 6.38
N GLN A 146 20.96 7.57 7.07
CA GLN A 146 21.99 6.88 7.85
C GLN A 146 23.06 6.22 6.98
N GLY A 147 22.71 5.88 5.73
CA GLY A 147 23.65 5.32 4.75
C GLY A 147 24.24 3.96 5.12
N GLN A 148 23.51 3.16 5.89
CA GLN A 148 23.92 1.82 6.25
C GLN A 148 24.00 0.91 5.01
N PRO A 149 24.94 -0.04 4.98
CA PRO A 149 24.98 -1.05 3.92
C PRO A 149 23.70 -1.88 3.95
N ALA A 150 23.22 -2.29 2.76
CA ALA A 150 22.10 -3.20 2.65
C ALA A 150 22.40 -4.55 3.33
N PRO A 151 21.36 -5.27 3.81
CA PRO A 151 21.53 -6.64 4.28
C PRO A 151 22.02 -7.54 3.14
N ASN A 152 22.97 -8.44 3.44
CA ASN A 152 23.44 -9.46 2.48
C ASN A 152 22.56 -10.73 2.49
N SER A 153 21.79 -10.93 3.54
CA SER A 153 20.85 -12.04 3.70
C SER A 153 19.67 -11.62 4.55
N TRP A 154 18.54 -12.28 4.37
CA TRP A 154 17.38 -12.10 5.23
C TRP A 154 17.60 -12.73 6.60
N THR A 155 17.03 -12.10 7.64
CA THR A 155 16.91 -12.72 8.96
C THR A 155 15.49 -13.23 9.16
N ASP A 156 15.28 -14.12 10.14
CA ASP A 156 13.93 -14.45 10.56
C ASP A 156 13.29 -13.21 11.23
N GLY A 157 12.38 -12.58 10.50
CA GLY A 157 11.65 -11.39 10.92
C GLY A 157 10.24 -11.68 11.40
N ILE A 158 9.85 -12.96 11.62
CA ILE A 158 8.45 -13.28 11.94
C ILE A 158 7.93 -12.53 13.17
N GLN A 159 8.80 -12.29 14.16
CA GLN A 159 8.47 -11.55 15.38
C GLN A 159 8.28 -10.04 15.15
N SER A 160 8.76 -9.50 14.03
CA SER A 160 8.59 -8.10 13.63
C SER A 160 7.33 -7.88 12.79
N ILE A 161 6.58 -8.94 12.47
CA ILE A 161 5.27 -8.80 11.83
C ILE A 161 4.26 -8.34 12.88
N SER A 162 3.51 -7.29 12.56
CA SER A 162 2.46 -6.80 13.44
C SER A 162 1.47 -7.92 13.80
N PRO A 163 0.99 -7.96 15.05
CA PRO A 163 -0.10 -8.85 15.41
C PRO A 163 -1.36 -8.54 14.59
N SER A 164 -2.34 -9.45 14.67
CA SER A 164 -3.67 -9.17 14.14
C SER A 164 -4.26 -7.92 14.80
N LEU A 165 -5.18 -7.22 14.11
CA LEU A 165 -5.83 -6.05 14.68
C LEU A 165 -6.62 -6.44 15.94
N GLU A 166 -7.21 -7.62 15.92
CA GLU A 166 -7.96 -8.22 17.01
C GLU A 166 -7.06 -8.46 18.23
N ASP A 167 -5.89 -9.09 18.05
CA ASP A 167 -4.94 -9.30 19.16
C ASP A 167 -4.38 -7.96 19.66
N ALA A 168 -4.08 -7.00 18.77
CA ALA A 168 -3.60 -5.68 19.13
C ALA A 168 -4.62 -4.85 19.93
N ALA A 169 -5.91 -4.96 19.55
CA ALA A 169 -7.02 -4.31 20.22
C ALA A 169 -7.45 -5.03 21.52
N GLY A 170 -6.88 -6.21 21.81
CA GLY A 170 -7.29 -7.04 22.94
C GLY A 170 -8.71 -7.59 22.77
N ALA A 171 -9.13 -7.87 21.54
CA ALA A 171 -10.45 -8.38 21.24
C ALA A 171 -10.68 -9.76 21.90
N PRO A 172 -11.90 -10.02 22.40
CA PRO A 172 -12.22 -11.32 22.98
C PRO A 172 -12.17 -12.42 21.91
N ARG A 173 -11.59 -13.57 22.26
CA ARG A 173 -11.48 -14.75 21.37
C ARG A 173 -12.76 -15.56 21.26
N THR A 174 -13.70 -15.34 22.17
CA THR A 174 -14.97 -16.05 22.22
C THR A 174 -16.10 -15.08 21.93
N GLU A 175 -16.98 -15.49 21.03
CA GLU A 175 -18.20 -14.75 20.73
C GLU A 175 -19.12 -14.73 21.95
N ASN A 176 -19.67 -13.56 22.26
CA ASN A 176 -20.77 -13.36 23.21
C ASN A 176 -21.98 -12.86 22.41
N PRO A 177 -23.20 -13.38 22.64
CA PRO A 177 -24.43 -12.87 22.03
C PRO A 177 -24.54 -11.34 21.97
N GLU A 178 -24.17 -10.63 23.04
CA GLU A 178 -24.22 -9.16 23.07
C GLU A 178 -23.26 -8.50 22.06
N LEU A 179 -22.06 -9.07 21.89
CA LEU A 179 -21.08 -8.58 20.92
C LEU A 179 -21.52 -8.87 19.49
N VAL A 180 -22.16 -10.02 19.26
CA VAL A 180 -22.72 -10.38 17.95
C VAL A 180 -23.86 -9.43 17.59
N GLU A 181 -24.78 -9.16 18.52
CA GLU A 181 -25.87 -8.21 18.32
C GLU A 181 -25.35 -6.79 18.05
N PHE A 182 -24.36 -6.34 18.83
CA PHE A 182 -23.71 -5.05 18.61
C PHE A 182 -23.04 -4.97 17.24
N ALA A 183 -22.26 -5.99 16.86
CA ALA A 183 -21.57 -6.02 15.57
C ALA A 183 -22.55 -6.02 14.40
N GLN A 184 -23.64 -6.79 14.48
CA GLN A 184 -24.71 -6.81 13.48
C GLN A 184 -25.37 -5.43 13.35
N GLY A 185 -25.76 -4.83 14.47
CA GLY A 185 -26.35 -3.49 14.48
C GLY A 185 -25.42 -2.42 13.90
N TYR A 186 -24.13 -2.50 14.20
CA TYR A 186 -23.13 -1.59 13.65
C TYR A 186 -22.94 -1.76 12.13
N ILE A 187 -22.86 -3.01 11.63
CA ILE A 187 -22.75 -3.30 10.20
C ILE A 187 -23.98 -2.81 9.44
N GLU A 188 -25.18 -3.07 9.97
CA GLU A 188 -26.43 -2.62 9.37
C GLU A 188 -26.53 -1.09 9.33
N ASP A 189 -26.14 -0.42 10.42
CA ASP A 189 -26.13 1.04 10.46
C ASP A 189 -25.09 1.63 9.51
N HIS A 190 -23.89 1.05 9.47
CA HIS A 190 -22.87 1.44 8.51
C HIS A 190 -23.35 1.27 7.08
N HIS A 191 -23.92 0.12 6.70
CA HIS A 191 -24.48 -0.08 5.36
C HIS A 191 -25.59 0.94 5.02
N ARG A 192 -26.49 1.22 5.96
CA ARG A 192 -27.56 2.19 5.77
C ARG A 192 -27.02 3.61 5.51
N ASN A 193 -25.95 4.00 6.20
CA ASN A 193 -25.42 5.36 6.17
C ASN A 193 -24.30 5.56 5.13
N ALA A 194 -23.50 4.51 4.86
CA ALA A 194 -22.30 4.58 4.02
C ALA A 194 -22.61 4.66 2.52
N VAL A 195 -23.77 4.17 2.06
CA VAL A 195 -24.20 4.25 0.64
C VAL A 195 -24.22 5.70 0.14
N HIS A 196 -24.38 6.68 1.03
CA HIS A 196 -24.37 8.10 0.70
C HIS A 196 -23.08 8.84 1.08
N ALA A 197 -22.12 8.17 1.73
CA ALA A 197 -20.95 8.83 2.32
C ALA A 197 -19.71 8.86 1.40
N GLY A 198 -19.60 7.94 0.44
CA GLY A 198 -18.36 7.75 -0.34
C GLY A 198 -18.51 7.75 -1.87
N GLY A 199 -19.74 7.83 -2.41
CA GLY A 199 -19.96 7.80 -3.84
C GLY A 199 -19.77 9.18 -4.47
N LEU A 200 -18.76 9.34 -5.32
CA LEU A 200 -18.74 10.46 -6.26
C LEU A 200 -19.89 10.28 -7.27
N PRO A 201 -20.54 11.35 -7.75
CA PRO A 201 -21.56 11.26 -8.79
C PRO A 201 -20.98 10.50 -10.00
N TYR A 202 -21.59 9.36 -10.33
CA TYR A 202 -21.20 8.53 -11.46
C TYR A 202 -22.18 8.76 -12.62
N ALA A 203 -21.68 9.32 -13.72
CA ALA A 203 -22.49 9.61 -14.91
C ALA A 203 -22.55 8.46 -15.93
N GLY A 204 -21.94 7.31 -15.62
CA GLY A 204 -21.93 6.12 -16.48
C GLY A 204 -22.99 5.08 -16.09
N ASP A 205 -22.93 3.93 -16.74
CA ASP A 205 -23.73 2.75 -16.43
C ASP A 205 -22.85 1.51 -16.17
N THR A 206 -23.46 0.34 -16.03
CA THR A 206 -22.76 -0.94 -15.79
C THR A 206 -21.91 -1.41 -16.98
N THR A 207 -22.03 -0.78 -18.15
CA THR A 207 -21.26 -1.08 -19.36
C THR A 207 -20.13 -0.09 -19.59
N THR A 208 -20.13 1.04 -18.88
CA THR A 208 -19.11 2.07 -19.01
C THR A 208 -17.80 1.59 -18.36
N PRO A 209 -16.72 1.42 -19.12
CA PRO A 209 -15.46 0.97 -18.56
C PRO A 209 -14.84 2.07 -17.67
N PRO A 210 -14.07 1.69 -16.64
CA PRO A 210 -13.38 2.67 -15.80
C PRO A 210 -12.38 3.48 -16.64
N GLY A 211 -12.42 4.80 -16.49
CA GLY A 211 -11.51 5.73 -17.16
C GLY A 211 -10.06 5.58 -16.74
N ARG A 212 -9.16 6.35 -17.35
CA ARG A 212 -7.76 6.45 -16.91
C ARG A 212 -7.71 7.13 -15.54
N ALA A 213 -6.93 6.59 -14.60
CA ALA A 213 -6.76 7.25 -13.30
C ALA A 213 -6.07 8.62 -13.51
N SER A 214 -6.59 9.64 -12.86
CA SER A 214 -6.07 11.00 -12.87
C SER A 214 -6.40 11.67 -11.55
N TYR A 215 -5.51 12.53 -11.04
CA TYR A 215 -5.83 13.35 -9.88
C TYR A 215 -6.54 14.63 -10.34
N SER A 216 -7.50 15.09 -9.54
CA SER A 216 -8.06 16.43 -9.65
C SER A 216 -7.76 17.15 -8.35
N ALA A 217 -7.00 18.24 -8.42
CA ALA A 217 -6.75 19.10 -7.28
C ALA A 217 -7.88 20.13 -7.18
N ILE A 218 -8.56 20.18 -6.04
CA ILE A 218 -9.49 21.26 -5.73
C ILE A 218 -8.74 22.24 -4.83
N THR A 219 -8.43 23.42 -5.35
CA THR A 219 -7.93 24.52 -4.54
C THR A 219 -9.13 25.25 -3.95
N PHE A 220 -9.30 25.14 -2.64
CA PHE A 220 -10.28 25.94 -1.93
C PHE A 220 -9.75 27.38 -1.83
N ASP A 221 -10.25 28.24 -2.70
CA ASP A 221 -10.04 29.69 -2.59
C ASP A 221 -10.93 30.21 -1.44
N PRO A 222 -10.40 30.94 -0.45
CA PRO A 222 -11.20 31.61 0.58
C PRO A 222 -12.34 32.48 0.01
N GLN A 223 -12.24 32.96 -1.23
CA GLN A 223 -13.28 33.75 -1.91
C GLN A 223 -14.31 32.89 -2.66
N ALA A 224 -14.08 31.59 -2.84
CA ALA A 224 -15.01 30.68 -3.49
C ALA A 224 -16.11 30.21 -2.52
N GLN A 225 -16.90 31.15 -2.00
CA GLN A 225 -18.23 30.84 -1.48
C GLN A 225 -19.20 30.76 -2.67
N GLN A 226 -19.29 29.60 -3.32
CA GLN A 226 -20.44 29.30 -4.18
C GLN A 226 -21.24 28.12 -3.64
N ARG A 227 -22.39 28.53 -3.09
CA ARG A 227 -23.69 27.86 -2.95
C ARG A 227 -23.78 26.47 -3.60
N TRP A 228 -23.96 25.47 -2.74
CA TRP A 228 -24.67 24.24 -3.07
C TRP A 228 -26.17 24.53 -3.13
#